data_AF-A0AAD5VIJ0-F1
#
_entry.id   AF-A0AAD5VIJ0-F1
#
_cell.length_a   1.000
_cell.length_b   1.000
_cell.length_c   1.000
_cell.angle_alpha   90.00
_cell.angle_beta   90.00
_cell.angle_gamma   90.00
#
_symmetry.space_group_name_H-M   'P 1'
#
loop_
_entity.id
_entity.type
_entity.pdbx_description
1 polymer ?
#
loop_
_entity_poly.entity_id
_entity_poly.type
_entity_poly.pdbx_seq_one_letter_code
_entity_poly.pdbx_strand_id
1 'polypeptide(L)'
;MKSLPNSTNGVIVLSDSFATSIFKQSFLRIFQKDDDGHMQMGFNATFDVQTTKELKVSGLIGHAISAGKKSACVGETEIGIGQTSAWKINVITPRTSTGVYFEVVTPAGQPLQPGSRGLIQFITHYQHSSGQQRLRVTTIARNFAEAGSPSIAASFDQEAAAVLMARIAVFKAEIDDSPDVLRWLDRMLIRLCQKFADYRKEDPGSFRLTDNFSIYPQFMFHLRRSQFLQVFNNSPDETAFYRHILNEEDVNNSLIMIQPTLMSYTFDTPPQPVLLDSVSIKHDVILLLDTFFHILIFHGELVAQWRKQGYQEQEGYENFKELLELPVADAQELLVDRFPIPRYIVCDQGGSQARFLLSKLNPSTTHMSATMYGSTAGSGAGQAIFTDDVSLQVFMEHLKRLAVGAQTN
;
A
#
# COMPACT_ATOMS: atom_id res chain seq x y z
N MET A 1 1.82 -18.76 14.39
CA MET A 1 0.96 -18.10 15.42
C MET A 1 0.10 -16.95 14.88
N LYS A 2 0.17 -16.57 13.59
CA LYS A 2 -0.51 -15.39 13.02
C LYS A 2 -2.00 -15.27 13.33
N SER A 3 -2.72 -16.38 13.48
CA SER A 3 -4.16 -16.36 13.76
C SER A 3 -4.52 -15.73 15.10
N LEU A 4 -3.65 -15.81 16.11
CA LEU A 4 -3.89 -15.24 17.44
C LEU A 4 -4.06 -13.70 17.38
N PRO A 5 -3.09 -12.93 16.86
CA PRO A 5 -3.24 -11.49 16.68
C PRO A 5 -4.27 -11.15 15.60
N ASN A 6 -4.29 -11.85 14.45
CA ASN A 6 -5.21 -11.52 13.35
C ASN A 6 -6.70 -11.69 13.75
N SER A 7 -7.05 -12.63 14.62
CA SER A 7 -8.44 -12.82 15.06
C SER A 7 -8.86 -11.83 16.14
N THR A 8 -7.91 -11.18 16.80
CA THR A 8 -8.17 -10.34 17.98
C THR A 8 -7.82 -8.86 17.76
N ASN A 9 -7.25 -8.53 16.60
CA ASN A 9 -6.59 -7.26 16.34
C ASN A 9 -5.48 -6.96 17.37
N GLY A 10 -4.77 -8.02 17.76
CA GLY A 10 -3.57 -7.94 18.59
C GLY A 10 -2.34 -7.56 17.76
N VAL A 11 -1.26 -7.20 18.45
CA VAL A 11 -0.04 -6.69 17.82
C VAL A 11 0.90 -7.82 17.39
N ILE A 12 1.56 -7.66 16.23
CA ILE A 12 2.79 -8.40 15.88
C ILE A 12 3.97 -7.42 15.80
N VAL A 13 5.01 -7.66 16.59
CA VAL A 13 6.33 -7.01 16.43
C VAL A 13 7.34 -8.10 16.08
N LEU A 14 7.95 -7.99 14.90
CA LEU A 14 9.03 -8.86 14.46
C LEU A 14 10.37 -8.14 14.64
N SER A 15 11.29 -8.73 15.40
CA SER A 15 12.58 -8.14 15.72
C SER A 15 13.64 -9.21 15.99
N ASP A 16 14.89 -8.93 15.63
CA ASP A 16 16.04 -9.82 15.85
C ASP A 16 16.31 -10.10 17.35
N SER A 17 15.98 -9.14 18.22
CA SER A 17 16.20 -9.25 19.67
C SER A 17 15.38 -8.22 20.44
N PHE A 18 14.99 -8.57 21.68
CA PHE A 18 14.38 -7.65 22.65
C PHE A 18 15.30 -6.48 23.05
N ALA A 19 16.61 -6.59 22.80
CA ALA A 19 17.55 -5.52 23.08
C ALA A 19 17.50 -4.37 22.07
N THR A 20 16.93 -4.59 20.89
CA THR A 20 16.91 -3.61 19.79
C THR A 20 16.01 -2.41 20.09
N SER A 21 16.31 -1.27 19.47
CA SER A 21 15.46 -0.08 19.52
C SER A 21 14.08 -0.35 18.91
N ILE A 22 14.03 -1.13 17.82
CA ILE A 22 12.79 -1.55 17.15
C ILE A 22 11.83 -2.18 18.16
N PHE A 23 12.27 -3.20 18.91
CA PHE A 23 11.41 -3.85 19.89
C PHE A 23 11.04 -2.90 21.04
N LYS A 24 12.03 -2.27 21.68
CA LYS A 24 11.80 -1.43 22.87
C LYS A 24 10.84 -0.28 22.59
N GLN A 25 11.06 0.46 21.51
CA GLN A 25 10.23 1.61 21.14
C GLN A 25 8.85 1.16 20.66
N SER A 26 8.75 0.09 19.85
CA SER A 26 7.44 -0.45 19.44
C SER A 26 6.64 -0.90 20.66
N PHE A 27 7.26 -1.62 21.59
CA PHE A 27 6.59 -2.08 22.81
C PHE A 27 6.06 -0.92 23.65
N LEU A 28 6.84 0.15 23.85
CA LEU A 28 6.39 1.34 24.57
C LEU A 28 5.23 2.05 23.86
N ARG A 29 5.25 2.09 22.52
CA ARG A 29 4.18 2.73 21.73
C ARG A 29 2.82 2.06 21.85
N ILE A 30 2.78 0.77 22.18
CA ILE A 30 1.52 0.07 22.47
C ILE A 30 0.76 0.81 23.59
N PHE A 31 1.47 1.35 24.58
CA PHE A 31 0.89 2.02 25.75
C PHE A 31 0.85 3.54 25.64
N GLN A 32 0.89 4.08 24.41
CA GLN A 32 0.71 5.51 24.18
C GLN A 32 -0.61 6.01 24.76
N LYS A 33 -0.56 7.23 25.29
CA LYS A 33 -1.68 7.88 25.93
C LYS A 33 -2.25 9.00 25.06
N ASP A 34 -3.53 9.28 25.24
CA ASP A 34 -4.18 10.48 24.72
C ASP A 34 -3.87 11.70 25.59
N ASP A 35 -4.39 12.87 25.19
CA ASP A 35 -4.22 14.14 25.89
C ASP A 35 -4.80 14.12 27.32
N ASP A 36 -5.77 13.23 27.58
CA ASP A 36 -6.38 13.01 28.88
C ASP A 36 -5.62 12.00 29.76
N GLY A 37 -4.49 11.46 29.26
CA GLY A 37 -3.64 10.51 29.97
C GLY A 37 -4.14 9.06 30.00
N HIS A 38 -5.17 8.73 29.23
CA HIS A 38 -5.69 7.36 29.06
C HIS A 38 -4.98 6.66 27.90
N MET A 39 -4.90 5.32 27.92
CA MET A 39 -4.29 4.60 26.79
C MET A 39 -5.13 4.79 25.51
N GLN A 40 -4.50 4.97 24.37
CA GLN A 40 -5.20 5.16 23.09
C GLN A 40 -5.99 3.93 22.62
N MET A 41 -5.70 2.75 23.19
CA MET A 41 -6.41 1.51 22.85
C MET A 41 -7.81 1.43 23.49
N GLY A 42 -8.75 0.87 22.74
CA GLY A 42 -10.06 0.43 23.20
C GLY A 42 -10.17 -1.10 23.14
N PHE A 43 -11.13 -1.66 23.87
CA PHE A 43 -11.30 -3.10 24.03
C PHE A 43 -12.74 -3.54 23.77
N ASN A 44 -12.94 -4.85 23.61
CA ASN A 44 -14.26 -5.48 23.49
C ASN A 44 -15.13 -4.80 22.43
N ALA A 45 -14.53 -4.45 21.28
CA ALA A 45 -15.26 -3.72 20.26
C ALA A 45 -16.18 -4.66 19.47
N THR A 46 -17.41 -4.22 19.25
CA THR A 46 -18.34 -4.78 18.27
C THR A 46 -18.54 -3.76 17.17
N PHE A 47 -18.25 -4.16 15.94
CA PHE A 47 -18.39 -3.36 14.73
C PHE A 47 -19.57 -3.88 13.91
N ASP A 48 -20.61 -3.07 13.76
CA ASP A 48 -21.86 -3.41 13.08
C ASP A 48 -22.09 -2.46 11.90
N VAL A 49 -22.54 -3.00 10.78
CA VAL A 49 -22.75 -2.28 9.53
C VAL A 49 -24.20 -2.43 9.10
N GLN A 50 -24.89 -1.30 8.97
CA GLN A 50 -26.26 -1.24 8.49
C GLN A 50 -26.32 -0.51 7.15
N THR A 51 -27.13 -1.01 6.24
CA THR A 51 -27.26 -0.49 4.88
C THR A 51 -28.72 -0.32 4.46
N THR A 52 -28.96 0.49 3.44
CA THR A 52 -30.24 0.49 2.72
C THR A 52 -30.48 -0.84 2.02
N LYS A 53 -31.73 -1.17 1.69
CA LYS A 53 -32.12 -2.50 1.17
C LYS A 53 -31.40 -2.87 -0.14
N GLU A 54 -31.02 -1.89 -0.95
CA GLU A 54 -30.35 -2.01 -2.24
C GLU A 54 -28.83 -2.26 -2.15
N LEU A 55 -28.27 -2.21 -0.94
CA LEU A 55 -26.86 -2.43 -0.70
C LEU A 55 -26.70 -3.51 0.36
N LYS A 56 -25.94 -4.56 0.06
CA LYS A 56 -25.67 -5.65 1.00
C LYS A 56 -24.18 -5.71 1.32
N VAL A 57 -23.88 -6.24 2.49
CA VAL A 57 -22.54 -6.46 3.03
C VAL A 57 -22.07 -7.83 2.55
N SER A 58 -20.99 -7.84 1.77
CA SER A 58 -20.33 -9.06 1.29
C SER A 58 -19.34 -9.62 2.30
N GLY A 59 -18.72 -8.75 3.09
CA GLY A 59 -17.86 -9.15 4.20
C GLY A 59 -16.81 -8.11 4.56
N LEU A 60 -15.85 -8.53 5.38
CA LEU A 60 -14.77 -7.68 5.91
C LEU A 60 -13.41 -8.36 5.74
N ILE A 61 -12.39 -7.60 5.33
CA ILE A 61 -10.98 -8.01 5.39
C ILE A 61 -10.22 -7.06 6.33
N GLY A 62 -9.67 -7.65 7.39
CA GLY A 62 -8.98 -6.98 8.49
C GLY A 62 -8.90 -7.93 9.69
N HIS A 63 -8.38 -7.43 10.81
CA HIS A 63 -8.23 -8.26 12.02
C HIS A 63 -9.51 -8.28 12.83
N ALA A 64 -10.33 -9.32 12.63
CA ALA A 64 -11.61 -9.45 13.31
C ALA A 64 -12.07 -10.92 13.33
N ILE A 65 -13.15 -11.18 14.07
CA ILE A 65 -13.95 -12.42 13.95
C ILE A 65 -15.41 -12.08 13.70
N SER A 66 -16.11 -12.98 13.01
CA SER A 66 -17.56 -12.83 12.79
C SER A 66 -18.33 -12.81 14.11
N ALA A 67 -19.27 -11.88 14.25
CA ALA A 67 -20.25 -11.91 15.33
C ALA A 67 -21.49 -12.75 15.00
N GLY A 68 -21.55 -13.35 13.80
CA GLY A 68 -22.65 -14.22 13.37
C GLY A 68 -24.00 -13.52 13.22
N LYS A 69 -24.02 -12.19 13.07
CA LYS A 69 -25.25 -11.40 12.98
C LYS A 69 -25.87 -11.56 11.60
N LYS A 70 -26.92 -12.39 11.53
CA LYS A 70 -27.80 -12.48 10.36
C LYS A 70 -28.75 -11.29 10.35
N SER A 71 -28.75 -10.53 9.26
CA SER A 71 -29.62 -9.37 9.09
C SER A 71 -30.00 -9.22 7.62
N ALA A 72 -30.98 -8.38 7.34
CA ALA A 72 -31.34 -8.02 5.96
C ALA A 72 -30.21 -7.28 5.23
N CYS A 73 -29.14 -6.87 5.91
CA CYS A 73 -27.99 -6.21 5.29
C CYS A 73 -26.98 -7.23 4.73
N VAL A 74 -27.07 -8.52 5.07
CA VAL A 74 -26.09 -9.54 4.63
C VAL A 74 -26.36 -9.95 3.18
N GLY A 75 -25.29 -9.97 2.38
CA GLY A 75 -25.31 -10.35 0.97
C GLY A 75 -25.09 -11.84 0.71
N GLU A 76 -25.27 -12.25 -0.54
CA GLU A 76 -24.97 -13.59 -1.03
C GLU A 76 -23.50 -13.74 -1.42
N THR A 77 -22.90 -12.70 -2.02
CA THR A 77 -21.48 -12.69 -2.38
C THR A 77 -20.62 -12.58 -1.13
N GLU A 78 -19.70 -13.52 -0.93
CA GLU A 78 -18.80 -13.55 0.22
C GLU A 78 -17.40 -13.04 -0.14
N ILE A 79 -16.92 -12.04 0.59
CA ILE A 79 -15.55 -11.50 0.47
C ILE A 79 -14.94 -11.38 1.87
N GLY A 80 -13.86 -12.12 2.14
CA GLY A 80 -13.22 -12.11 3.45
C GLY A 80 -14.06 -12.81 4.52
N ILE A 81 -14.20 -12.17 5.68
CA ILE A 81 -15.04 -12.64 6.79
C ILE A 81 -16.50 -12.22 6.51
N GLY A 82 -17.21 -13.02 5.70
CA GLY A 82 -18.57 -12.73 5.27
C GLY A 82 -19.67 -13.37 6.13
N GLN A 83 -20.85 -13.54 5.51
CA GLN A 83 -22.04 -14.17 6.11
C GLN A 83 -22.54 -13.50 7.40
N THR A 84 -22.16 -12.24 7.63
CA THR A 84 -22.51 -11.44 8.80
C THR A 84 -22.54 -9.96 8.41
N SER A 85 -23.22 -9.15 9.22
CA SER A 85 -23.16 -7.68 9.16
C SER A 85 -22.47 -7.07 10.38
N ALA A 86 -21.97 -7.92 11.29
CA ALA A 86 -21.24 -7.50 12.47
C ALA A 86 -20.05 -8.40 12.78
N TRP A 87 -19.01 -7.80 13.37
CA TRP A 87 -17.76 -8.43 13.74
C TRP A 87 -17.31 -8.00 15.15
N LYS A 88 -16.53 -8.84 15.80
CA LYS A 88 -15.81 -8.48 17.03
C LYS A 88 -14.37 -8.13 16.68
N ILE A 89 -13.90 -7.03 17.26
CA ILE A 89 -12.54 -6.54 17.13
C ILE A 89 -12.03 -6.31 18.58
N ASN A 90 -11.29 -7.27 19.13
CA ASN A 90 -11.11 -7.34 20.58
C ASN A 90 -10.28 -6.17 21.14
N VAL A 91 -9.33 -5.66 20.36
CA VAL A 91 -8.58 -4.45 20.64
C VAL A 91 -8.77 -3.51 19.46
N ILE A 92 -8.95 -2.21 19.68
CA ILE A 92 -8.95 -1.20 18.62
C ILE A 92 -8.02 -0.06 19.01
N THR A 93 -7.40 0.57 18.02
CA THR A 93 -6.62 1.79 18.20
C THR A 93 -7.11 2.85 17.20
N PRO A 94 -6.70 4.12 17.32
CA PRO A 94 -7.00 5.13 16.31
C PRO A 94 -6.52 4.77 14.90
N ARG A 95 -5.53 3.85 14.78
CA ARG A 95 -5.01 3.37 13.49
C ARG A 95 -5.76 2.18 12.90
N THR A 96 -6.57 1.47 13.69
CA THR A 96 -7.25 0.26 13.23
C THR A 96 -8.15 0.54 12.03
N SER A 97 -7.81 -0.04 10.88
CA SER A 97 -8.51 0.14 9.61
C SER A 97 -8.90 -1.20 8.97
N THR A 98 -10.20 -1.37 8.66
CA THR A 98 -10.74 -2.60 8.04
C THR A 98 -11.35 -2.30 6.68
N GLY A 99 -11.23 -3.23 5.71
CA GLY A 99 -11.89 -3.13 4.41
C GLY A 99 -13.25 -3.81 4.48
N VAL A 100 -14.33 -3.06 4.22
CA VAL A 100 -15.70 -3.59 4.16
C VAL A 100 -16.15 -3.60 2.70
N TYR A 101 -16.62 -4.76 2.25
CA TYR A 101 -17.01 -4.98 0.86
C TYR A 101 -18.53 -5.08 0.76
N PHE A 102 -19.07 -4.48 -0.30
CA PHE A 102 -20.51 -4.39 -0.52
C PHE A 102 -20.87 -4.88 -1.92
N GLU A 103 -22.09 -5.36 -2.06
CA GLU A 103 -22.71 -5.64 -3.35
C GLU A 103 -24.00 -4.82 -3.50
N VAL A 104 -24.21 -4.31 -4.71
CA VAL A 104 -25.45 -3.61 -5.06
C VAL A 104 -26.47 -4.66 -5.49
N VAL A 105 -27.61 -4.70 -4.82
CA VAL A 105 -28.69 -5.63 -5.10
C VAL A 105 -29.91 -4.86 -5.55
N THR A 106 -30.28 -5.03 -6.82
CA THR A 106 -31.57 -4.54 -7.33
C THR A 106 -32.62 -5.62 -7.09
N PRO A 107 -33.71 -5.32 -6.37
CA PRO A 107 -34.86 -6.23 -6.27
C PRO A 107 -35.31 -6.65 -7.69
N ALA A 108 -35.58 -7.94 -7.89
CA ALA A 108 -35.92 -8.50 -9.20
C ALA A 108 -37.01 -7.67 -9.89
N GLY A 109 -36.67 -7.04 -11.02
CA GLY A 109 -37.60 -6.33 -11.89
C GLY A 109 -37.90 -4.87 -11.54
N GLN A 110 -37.25 -4.25 -10.54
CA GLN A 110 -37.40 -2.81 -10.28
C GLN A 110 -36.10 -2.03 -10.52
N PRO A 111 -36.08 -1.06 -11.45
CA PRO A 111 -34.93 -0.17 -11.60
C PRO A 111 -34.76 0.71 -10.35
N LEU A 112 -33.52 1.07 -10.03
CA LEU A 112 -33.21 2.01 -8.95
C LEU A 112 -33.93 3.33 -9.23
N GLN A 113 -34.64 3.87 -8.24
CA GLN A 113 -35.32 5.16 -8.45
C GLN A 113 -34.29 6.26 -8.71
N PRO A 114 -34.53 7.15 -9.70
CA PRO A 114 -33.66 8.31 -9.94
C PRO A 114 -33.48 9.13 -8.65
N GLY A 115 -32.23 9.47 -8.33
CA GLY A 115 -31.89 10.21 -7.11
C GLY A 115 -31.88 9.37 -5.82
N SER A 116 -32.08 8.05 -5.91
CA SER A 116 -31.89 7.16 -4.77
C SER A 116 -30.45 7.18 -4.25
N ARG A 117 -30.30 7.03 -2.93
CA ARG A 117 -29.01 7.02 -2.24
C ARG A 117 -28.86 5.74 -1.45
N GLY A 118 -27.69 5.13 -1.56
CA GLY A 118 -27.24 4.11 -0.63
C GLY A 118 -26.78 4.78 0.66
N LEU A 119 -27.32 4.35 1.80
CA LEU A 119 -26.82 4.76 3.11
C LEU A 119 -26.03 3.61 3.71
N ILE A 120 -24.91 3.94 4.35
CA ILE A 120 -24.11 2.99 5.14
C ILE A 120 -23.91 3.62 6.51
N GLN A 121 -24.29 2.91 7.56
CA GLN A 121 -24.03 3.30 8.94
C GLN A 121 -23.08 2.29 9.58
N PHE A 122 -21.94 2.79 10.02
CA PHE A 122 -20.93 2.07 10.77
C PHE A 122 -21.14 2.36 12.26
N ILE A 123 -21.27 1.31 13.06
CA ILE A 123 -21.57 1.40 14.49
C ILE A 123 -20.49 0.61 15.23
N THR A 124 -19.64 1.29 15.97
CA THR A 124 -18.60 0.66 16.79
C THR A 124 -18.89 0.90 18.26
N HIS A 125 -19.31 -0.14 18.97
CA HIS A 125 -19.44 -0.14 20.42
C HIS A 125 -18.18 -0.73 21.04
N TYR A 126 -17.53 -0.05 21.99
CA TYR A 126 -16.27 -0.51 22.58
C TYR A 126 -16.08 0.02 24.00
N GLN A 127 -15.23 -0.64 24.76
CA GLN A 127 -14.75 -0.18 26.07
C GLN A 127 -13.52 0.72 25.87
N HIS A 128 -13.64 1.98 26.25
CA HIS A 128 -12.52 2.90 26.32
C HIS A 128 -11.57 2.52 27.48
N SER A 129 -10.29 2.86 27.38
CA SER A 129 -9.29 2.60 28.42
C SER A 129 -9.58 3.30 29.75
N SER A 130 -10.42 4.35 29.76
CA SER A 130 -10.97 4.96 30.98
C SER A 130 -12.00 4.09 31.72
N GLY A 131 -12.43 2.97 31.14
CA GLY A 131 -13.47 2.07 31.66
C GLY A 131 -14.88 2.37 31.14
N GLN A 132 -15.09 3.50 30.45
CA GLN A 132 -16.38 3.85 29.87
C GLN A 132 -16.72 2.98 28.65
N GLN A 133 -18.00 2.63 28.49
CA GLN A 133 -18.51 2.08 27.24
C GLN A 133 -18.84 3.25 26.29
N ARG A 134 -18.30 3.20 25.09
CA ARG A 134 -18.46 4.25 24.07
C ARG A 134 -19.10 3.67 22.81
N LEU A 135 -19.88 4.50 22.14
CA LEU A 135 -20.50 4.21 20.85
C LEU A 135 -20.01 5.24 19.83
N ARG A 136 -19.32 4.78 18.79
CA ARG A 136 -18.96 5.60 17.63
C ARG A 136 -19.89 5.26 16.48
N VAL A 137 -20.54 6.27 15.91
CA VAL A 137 -21.46 6.10 14.78
C VAL A 137 -21.01 7.00 13.64
N THR A 138 -20.78 6.40 12.47
CA THR A 138 -20.46 7.12 11.23
C THR A 138 -21.49 6.75 10.17
N THR A 139 -22.23 7.73 9.66
CA THR A 139 -23.21 7.51 8.59
C THR A 139 -22.73 8.22 7.32
N ILE A 140 -22.68 7.48 6.22
CA ILE A 140 -22.34 8.02 4.89
C ILE A 140 -23.47 7.74 3.90
N ALA A 141 -23.56 8.59 2.89
CA ALA A 141 -24.49 8.46 1.78
C ALA A 141 -23.74 8.53 0.45
N ARG A 142 -24.12 7.70 -0.51
CA ARG A 142 -23.65 7.75 -1.90
C ARG A 142 -24.83 7.64 -2.85
N ASN A 143 -24.81 8.41 -3.94
CA ASN A 143 -25.86 8.33 -4.95
C ASN A 143 -25.72 7.01 -5.72
N PHE A 144 -26.84 6.32 -5.96
CA PHE A 144 -26.86 5.28 -6.95
C PHE A 144 -26.80 5.87 -8.35
N ALA A 145 -26.24 5.12 -9.29
CA ALA A 145 -26.15 5.49 -10.69
C ALA A 145 -26.43 4.27 -11.56
N GLU A 146 -27.05 4.49 -12.71
CA GLU A 146 -27.26 3.44 -13.72
C GLU A 146 -25.93 2.97 -14.31
N ALA A 147 -25.90 1.73 -14.78
CA ALA A 147 -24.72 1.16 -15.43
C ALA A 147 -24.32 2.03 -16.64
N GLY A 148 -23.05 2.42 -16.70
CA GLY A 148 -22.53 3.29 -17.76
C GLY A 148 -22.62 4.78 -17.48
N SER A 149 -23.22 5.21 -16.36
CA SER A 149 -23.19 6.63 -15.96
C SER A 149 -21.76 7.14 -15.84
N PRO A 150 -21.40 8.28 -16.47
CA PRO A 150 -20.08 8.90 -16.32
C PRO A 150 -19.71 9.23 -14.86
N SER A 151 -20.72 9.45 -14.00
CA SER A 151 -20.50 9.71 -12.58
C SER A 151 -19.83 8.56 -11.85
N ILE A 152 -19.96 7.33 -12.34
CA ILE A 152 -19.30 6.14 -11.75
C ILE A 152 -17.78 6.25 -11.95
N ALA A 153 -17.34 6.50 -13.19
CA ALA A 153 -15.92 6.66 -13.48
C ALA A 153 -15.34 7.90 -12.80
N ALA A 154 -16.09 9.00 -12.76
CA ALA A 154 -15.66 10.24 -12.11
C ALA A 154 -15.54 10.13 -10.58
N SER A 155 -16.17 9.13 -9.95
CA SER A 155 -16.11 8.90 -8.50
C SER A 155 -15.19 7.75 -8.11
N PHE A 156 -14.43 7.20 -9.05
CA PHE A 156 -13.46 6.15 -8.77
C PHE A 156 -12.27 6.71 -8.00
N ASP A 157 -12.05 6.16 -6.80
CA ASP A 157 -10.89 6.42 -5.97
C ASP A 157 -9.88 5.29 -6.19
N GLN A 158 -8.89 5.55 -7.06
CA GLN A 158 -7.85 4.57 -7.40
C GLN A 158 -6.95 4.17 -6.23
N GLU A 159 -6.75 5.06 -5.27
CA GLU A 159 -5.92 4.83 -4.09
C GLU A 159 -6.61 3.83 -3.14
N ALA A 160 -7.85 4.14 -2.75
CA ALA A 160 -8.65 3.24 -1.93
C ALA A 160 -8.92 1.91 -2.65
N ALA A 161 -9.17 1.92 -3.96
CA ALA A 161 -9.35 0.71 -4.76
C ALA A 161 -8.09 -0.16 -4.77
N ALA A 162 -6.90 0.43 -4.92
CA ALA A 162 -5.65 -0.32 -4.90
C ALA A 162 -5.43 -1.03 -3.56
N VAL A 163 -5.70 -0.35 -2.43
CA VAL A 163 -5.59 -0.93 -1.09
C VAL A 163 -6.62 -2.03 -0.86
N LEU A 164 -7.89 -1.81 -1.22
CA LEU A 164 -8.94 -2.82 -1.08
C LEU A 164 -8.66 -4.06 -1.94
N MET A 165 -8.11 -3.87 -3.15
CA MET A 165 -7.69 -4.97 -4.02
C MET A 165 -6.45 -5.70 -3.49
N ALA A 166 -5.49 -5.00 -2.90
CA ALA A 166 -4.35 -5.61 -2.23
C ALA A 166 -4.80 -6.49 -1.05
N ARG A 167 -5.76 -6.03 -0.25
CA ARG A 167 -6.35 -6.82 0.85
C ARG A 167 -7.04 -8.09 0.35
N ILE A 168 -7.79 -8.02 -0.75
CA ILE A 168 -8.36 -9.22 -1.39
C ILE A 168 -7.24 -10.15 -1.87
N ALA A 169 -6.23 -9.62 -2.58
CA ALA A 169 -5.14 -10.43 -3.12
C ALA A 169 -4.37 -11.17 -2.01
N VAL A 170 -4.07 -10.47 -0.91
CA VAL A 170 -3.40 -11.06 0.25
C VAL A 170 -4.26 -12.09 0.96
N PHE A 171 -5.56 -11.84 1.12
CA PHE A 171 -6.50 -12.80 1.67
C PHE A 171 -6.57 -14.07 0.81
N LYS A 172 -6.66 -13.91 -0.52
CA LYS A 172 -6.63 -15.05 -1.46
C LYS A 172 -5.32 -15.81 -1.38
N ALA A 173 -4.18 -15.12 -1.26
CA ALA A 173 -2.86 -15.72 -1.12
C ALA A 173 -2.61 -16.44 0.23
N GLU A 174 -3.60 -16.49 1.13
CA GLU A 174 -3.56 -17.39 2.29
C GLU A 174 -4.03 -18.81 1.97
N ILE A 175 -4.79 -18.98 0.89
CA ILE A 175 -5.44 -20.24 0.50
C ILE A 175 -4.95 -20.69 -0.88
N ASP A 176 -4.94 -19.76 -1.84
CA ASP A 176 -4.59 -19.99 -3.24
C ASP A 176 -3.08 -19.85 -3.46
N ASP A 177 -2.55 -20.54 -4.47
CA ASP A 177 -1.15 -20.43 -4.89
C ASP A 177 -0.83 -19.04 -5.48
N SER A 178 0.37 -18.51 -5.18
CA SER A 178 0.77 -17.16 -5.61
C SER A 178 0.60 -16.90 -7.13
N PRO A 179 0.98 -17.80 -8.05
CA PRO A 179 0.77 -17.57 -9.49
C PRO A 179 -0.70 -17.36 -9.90
N ASP A 180 -1.63 -18.03 -9.22
CA ASP A 180 -3.06 -17.91 -9.54
C ASP A 180 -3.64 -16.60 -9.01
N VAL A 181 -3.20 -16.15 -7.84
CA VAL A 181 -3.53 -14.82 -7.31
C VAL A 181 -3.02 -13.72 -8.24
N LEU A 182 -1.80 -13.85 -8.76
CA LEU A 182 -1.23 -12.89 -9.72
C LEU A 182 -2.01 -12.85 -11.04
N ARG A 183 -2.36 -14.02 -11.59
CA ARG A 183 -3.21 -14.11 -12.79
C ARG A 183 -4.58 -13.50 -12.56
N TRP A 184 -5.17 -13.72 -11.39
CA TRP A 184 -6.43 -13.10 -11.01
C TRP A 184 -6.31 -11.57 -10.96
N LEU A 185 -5.26 -11.06 -10.32
CA LEU A 185 -5.00 -9.62 -10.22
C LEU A 185 -4.81 -8.98 -11.60
N ASP A 186 -4.00 -9.59 -12.46
CA ASP A 186 -3.76 -9.14 -13.83
C ASP A 186 -5.07 -9.15 -14.64
N ARG A 187 -5.91 -10.20 -14.50
CA ARG A 187 -7.24 -10.26 -15.15
C ARG A 187 -8.18 -9.15 -14.67
N MET A 188 -8.19 -8.82 -13.38
CA MET A 188 -9.03 -7.74 -12.84
C MET A 188 -8.58 -6.38 -13.39
N LEU A 189 -7.26 -6.14 -13.45
CA LEU A 189 -6.71 -4.93 -14.05
C LEU A 189 -7.07 -4.80 -15.53
N ILE A 190 -6.92 -5.88 -16.32
CA ILE A 190 -7.29 -5.88 -17.74
C ILE A 190 -8.77 -5.55 -17.92
N ARG A 191 -9.66 -6.16 -17.13
CA ARG A 191 -11.11 -5.88 -17.19
C ARG A 191 -11.44 -4.44 -16.83
N LEU A 192 -10.75 -3.86 -15.85
CA LEU A 192 -10.91 -2.46 -15.48
C LEU A 192 -10.54 -1.55 -16.66
N CYS A 193 -9.36 -1.77 -17.24
CA CYS A 193 -8.88 -1.01 -18.40
C CYS A 193 -9.79 -1.17 -19.61
N GLN A 194 -10.25 -2.39 -19.93
CA GLN A 194 -11.20 -2.63 -21.02
C GLN A 194 -12.52 -1.89 -20.85
N LYS A 195 -12.94 -1.64 -19.60
CA LYS A 195 -14.21 -0.98 -19.30
C LYS A 195 -14.12 0.54 -19.24
N PHE A 196 -13.00 1.08 -18.75
CA PHE A 196 -12.88 2.50 -18.41
C PHE A 196 -11.80 3.26 -19.17
N ALA A 197 -10.97 2.60 -19.97
CA ALA A 197 -10.01 3.27 -20.84
C ALA A 197 -10.67 3.65 -22.18
N ASP A 198 -10.19 4.75 -22.77
CA ASP A 198 -10.50 5.12 -24.14
C ASP A 198 -9.48 4.47 -25.08
N TYR A 199 -9.96 3.74 -26.08
CA TYR A 199 -9.10 3.13 -27.09
C TYR A 199 -9.87 2.77 -28.37
N ARG A 200 -9.13 2.64 -29.46
CA ARG A 200 -9.55 2.00 -30.70
C ARG A 200 -9.15 0.52 -30.63
N LYS A 201 -10.05 -0.36 -31.06
CA LYS A 201 -9.78 -1.81 -31.09
C LYS A 201 -8.52 -2.09 -31.91
N GLU A 202 -7.70 -2.99 -31.38
CA GLU A 202 -6.45 -3.43 -32.03
C GLU A 202 -5.39 -2.34 -32.23
N ASP A 203 -5.55 -1.15 -31.62
CA ASP A 203 -4.57 -0.06 -31.67
C ASP A 203 -4.07 0.32 -30.26
N PRO A 204 -2.96 -0.27 -29.78
CA PRO A 204 -2.39 0.03 -28.46
C PRO A 204 -1.96 1.49 -28.28
N GLY A 205 -1.67 2.21 -29.37
CA GLY A 205 -1.23 3.62 -29.32
C GLY A 205 -2.35 4.57 -28.90
N SER A 206 -3.60 4.18 -29.17
CA SER A 206 -4.80 4.93 -28.82
C SER A 206 -5.19 4.85 -27.34
N PHE A 207 -4.65 3.90 -26.58
CA PHE A 207 -5.05 3.64 -25.19
C PHE A 207 -4.78 4.85 -24.28
N ARG A 208 -5.83 5.34 -23.62
CA ARG A 208 -5.76 6.44 -22.63
C ARG A 208 -6.61 6.12 -21.41
N LEU A 209 -6.10 6.45 -20.23
CA LEU A 209 -6.84 6.44 -18.97
C LEU A 209 -7.03 7.88 -18.52
N THR A 210 -8.16 8.16 -17.87
CA THR A 210 -8.41 9.44 -17.20
C THR A 210 -7.61 9.53 -15.91
N ASP A 211 -7.47 10.74 -15.36
CA ASP A 211 -6.63 11.01 -14.18
C ASP A 211 -7.02 10.16 -12.96
N ASN A 212 -8.32 9.87 -12.79
CA ASN A 212 -8.84 9.03 -11.71
C ASN A 212 -8.40 7.56 -11.81
N PHE A 213 -7.87 7.11 -12.96
CA PHE A 213 -7.45 5.73 -13.19
C PHE A 213 -5.97 5.61 -13.59
N SER A 214 -5.29 6.72 -13.86
CA SER A 214 -3.99 6.74 -14.52
C SER A 214 -2.87 6.07 -13.71
N ILE A 215 -2.92 6.14 -12.38
CA ILE A 215 -1.92 5.55 -11.48
C ILE A 215 -2.32 4.16 -10.99
N TYR A 216 -3.58 3.74 -11.14
CA TYR A 216 -4.04 2.41 -10.71
C TYR A 216 -3.21 1.24 -11.32
N PRO A 217 -2.88 1.22 -12.64
CA PRO A 217 -1.98 0.21 -13.18
C PRO A 217 -0.60 0.18 -12.54
N GLN A 218 -0.07 1.34 -12.13
CA GLN A 218 1.21 1.44 -11.46
C GLN A 218 1.14 0.80 -10.06
N PHE A 219 0.07 1.04 -9.29
CA PHE A 219 -0.13 0.34 -8.03
C PHE A 219 -0.21 -1.18 -8.21
N MET A 220 -0.94 -1.66 -9.22
CA MET A 220 -1.02 -3.10 -9.51
C MET A 220 0.34 -3.69 -9.91
N PHE A 221 1.15 -2.93 -10.66
CA PHE A 221 2.52 -3.30 -11.01
C PHE A 221 3.42 -3.45 -9.78
N HIS A 222 3.34 -2.53 -8.81
CA HIS A 222 4.12 -2.65 -7.58
C HIS A 222 3.57 -3.72 -6.63
N LEU A 223 2.24 -3.85 -6.51
CA LEU A 223 1.59 -4.87 -5.69
C LEU A 223 1.98 -6.30 -6.12
N ARG A 224 1.94 -6.61 -7.43
CA ARG A 224 2.24 -7.95 -7.96
C ARG A 224 3.70 -8.40 -7.74
N ARG A 225 4.62 -7.46 -7.52
CA ARG A 225 6.04 -7.74 -7.18
C ARG A 225 6.38 -7.53 -5.71
N SER A 226 5.41 -7.05 -4.93
CA SER A 226 5.63 -6.79 -3.51
C SER A 226 5.84 -8.10 -2.73
N GLN A 227 6.47 -7.98 -1.57
CA GLN A 227 6.67 -9.09 -0.62
C GLN A 227 5.37 -9.67 -0.05
N PHE A 228 4.22 -9.03 -0.32
CA PHE A 228 2.91 -9.56 0.04
C PHE A 228 2.52 -10.77 -0.81
N LEU A 229 2.91 -10.76 -2.10
CA LEU A 229 2.53 -11.78 -3.10
C LEU A 229 3.74 -12.60 -3.58
N GLN A 230 4.90 -11.95 -3.75
CA GLN A 230 6.18 -12.60 -4.08
C GLN A 230 6.97 -12.88 -2.79
N VAL A 231 6.77 -14.06 -2.22
CA VAL A 231 7.34 -14.44 -0.93
C VAL A 231 8.74 -15.04 -1.03
N PHE A 232 9.30 -15.16 -2.25
CA PHE A 232 10.68 -15.58 -2.43
C PHE A 232 11.63 -14.62 -1.68
N ASN A 233 12.69 -15.16 -1.08
CA ASN A 233 13.64 -14.41 -0.26
C ASN A 233 13.04 -13.75 1.01
N ASN A 234 11.85 -14.17 1.43
CA ASN A 234 11.27 -13.85 2.73
C ASN A 234 11.03 -15.13 3.51
N SER A 235 11.19 -15.09 4.82
CA SER A 235 10.75 -16.16 5.70
C SER A 235 9.20 -16.19 5.80
N PRO A 236 8.59 -17.34 6.16
CA PRO A 236 7.16 -17.41 6.43
C PRO A 236 6.70 -16.42 7.51
N ASP A 237 7.54 -16.17 8.52
CA ASP A 237 7.24 -15.25 9.62
C ASP A 237 7.28 -13.78 9.17
N GLU A 238 8.25 -13.38 8.34
CA GLU A 238 8.27 -12.05 7.71
C GLU A 238 7.04 -11.83 6.83
N THR A 239 6.68 -12.83 6.02
CA THR A 239 5.49 -12.77 5.16
C THR A 239 4.22 -12.59 6.00
N ALA A 240 4.08 -13.36 7.09
CA ALA A 240 2.96 -13.24 7.99
C ALA A 240 2.91 -11.87 8.68
N PHE A 241 4.07 -11.32 9.07
CA PHE A 241 4.20 -9.99 9.64
C PHE A 241 3.78 -8.90 8.65
N TYR A 242 4.30 -8.89 7.42
CA TYR A 242 3.95 -7.89 6.42
C TYR A 242 2.45 -7.91 6.11
N ARG A 243 1.89 -9.10 5.87
CA ARG A 243 0.45 -9.25 5.59
C ARG A 243 -0.43 -8.85 6.78
N HIS A 244 0.04 -9.07 8.01
CA HIS A 244 -0.66 -8.61 9.20
C HIS A 244 -0.78 -7.09 9.22
N ILE A 245 0.34 -6.38 9.02
CA ILE A 245 0.37 -4.91 9.06
C ILE A 245 -0.46 -4.28 7.92
N LEU A 246 -0.39 -4.81 6.69
CA LEU A 246 -1.21 -4.30 5.57
C LEU A 246 -2.72 -4.35 5.86
N ASN A 247 -3.17 -5.35 6.63
CA ASN A 247 -4.58 -5.53 6.97
C ASN A 247 -5.03 -4.69 8.18
N GLU A 248 -4.10 -4.01 8.87
CA GLU A 248 -4.37 -3.12 10.00
C GLU A 248 -4.34 -1.64 9.59
N GLU A 249 -3.47 -1.28 8.65
CA GLU A 249 -3.12 0.10 8.32
C GLU A 249 -4.13 0.80 7.38
N ASP A 250 -4.11 2.14 7.43
CA ASP A 250 -4.99 2.98 6.62
C ASP A 250 -4.60 3.00 5.13
N VAL A 251 -5.33 3.80 4.33
CA VAL A 251 -5.06 3.90 2.88
C VAL A 251 -3.65 4.42 2.62
N ASN A 252 -3.24 5.50 3.27
CA ASN A 252 -1.96 6.16 3.01
C ASN A 252 -0.78 5.23 3.32
N ASN A 253 -0.76 4.62 4.50
CA ASN A 253 0.29 3.69 4.90
C ASN A 253 0.29 2.42 4.03
N SER A 254 -0.89 1.93 3.65
CA SER A 254 -1.00 0.79 2.73
C SER A 254 -0.45 1.11 1.34
N LEU A 255 -0.63 2.34 0.84
CA LEU A 255 -0.04 2.77 -0.43
C LEU A 255 1.47 2.81 -0.35
N ILE A 256 2.05 3.35 0.73
CA ILE A 256 3.52 3.36 0.95
C ILE A 256 4.06 1.93 0.97
N MET A 257 3.34 0.99 1.57
CA MET A 257 3.70 -0.43 1.57
C MET A 257 3.67 -1.07 0.17
N ILE A 258 2.69 -0.69 -0.66
CA ILE A 258 2.51 -1.22 -2.02
C ILE A 258 3.56 -0.60 -2.95
N GLN A 259 3.63 0.73 -2.97
CA GLN A 259 4.52 1.55 -3.77
C GLN A 259 5.30 2.48 -2.82
N PRO A 260 6.53 2.08 -2.44
CA PRO A 260 7.41 2.91 -1.62
C PRO A 260 7.63 4.31 -2.18
N THR A 261 7.79 5.29 -1.29
CA THR A 261 8.11 6.66 -1.67
C THR A 261 9.63 6.85 -1.72
N LEU A 262 10.08 7.69 -2.64
CA LEU A 262 11.49 7.99 -2.84
C LEU A 262 11.65 9.51 -2.97
N MET A 263 12.33 10.13 -2.01
CA MET A 263 12.64 11.56 -2.01
C MET A 263 14.10 11.77 -2.39
N SER A 264 14.37 12.75 -3.24
CA SER A 264 15.73 13.12 -3.66
C SER A 264 16.14 14.44 -3.04
N TYR A 265 17.38 14.50 -2.55
CA TYR A 265 18.01 15.67 -1.95
C TYR A 265 19.28 15.99 -2.72
N THR A 266 19.37 17.23 -3.20
CA THR A 266 20.49 17.77 -3.97
C THR A 266 20.80 19.18 -3.49
N PHE A 267 21.91 19.76 -3.96
CA PHE A 267 22.24 21.16 -3.67
C PHE A 267 21.35 22.15 -4.43
N ASP A 268 20.97 21.82 -5.66
CA ASP A 268 20.36 22.78 -6.57
C ASP A 268 18.85 22.87 -6.44
N THR A 269 18.21 21.83 -5.90
CA THR A 269 16.74 21.74 -5.80
C THR A 269 16.31 21.34 -4.41
N PRO A 270 15.20 21.90 -3.89
CA PRO A 270 14.63 21.46 -2.63
C PRO A 270 14.23 19.97 -2.71
N PRO A 271 14.09 19.29 -1.55
CA PRO A 271 13.67 17.90 -1.49
C PRO A 271 12.41 17.66 -2.31
N GLN A 272 12.46 16.70 -3.24
CA GLN A 272 11.35 16.43 -4.15
C GLN A 272 11.13 14.93 -4.36
N PRO A 273 9.87 14.49 -4.55
CA PRO A 273 9.58 13.11 -4.93
C PRO A 273 10.19 12.77 -6.28
N VAL A 274 10.81 11.61 -6.37
CA VAL A 274 11.34 11.05 -7.62
C VAL A 274 10.74 9.68 -7.89
N LEU A 275 10.82 9.24 -9.15
CA LEU A 275 10.30 7.93 -9.53
C LEU A 275 11.05 6.83 -8.78
N LEU A 276 10.33 5.80 -8.36
CA LEU A 276 10.90 4.59 -7.76
C LEU A 276 11.55 3.72 -8.86
N ASP A 277 12.64 4.23 -9.44
CA ASP A 277 13.28 3.69 -10.63
C ASP A 277 14.81 3.79 -10.54
N SER A 278 15.50 2.85 -11.20
CA SER A 278 16.95 2.89 -11.45
C SER A 278 17.49 4.25 -11.90
N VAL A 279 16.75 5.03 -12.69
CA VAL A 279 17.19 6.34 -13.20
C VAL A 279 17.31 7.42 -12.12
N SER A 280 16.66 7.21 -10.97
CA SER A 280 16.72 8.13 -9.83
C SER A 280 18.01 7.97 -9.03
N ILE A 281 18.75 6.88 -9.22
CA ILE A 281 20.07 6.71 -8.60
C ILE A 281 21.10 7.49 -9.41
N LYS A 282 21.71 8.49 -8.77
CA LYS A 282 22.84 9.27 -9.30
C LYS A 282 23.96 9.36 -8.27
N HIS A 283 25.15 9.74 -8.72
CA HIS A 283 26.34 9.80 -7.86
C HIS A 283 26.31 10.98 -6.88
N ASP A 284 25.61 12.05 -7.23
CA ASP A 284 25.58 13.36 -6.57
C ASP A 284 24.30 13.64 -5.76
N VAL A 285 23.46 12.62 -5.55
CA VAL A 285 22.19 12.75 -4.81
C VAL A 285 22.19 11.95 -3.51
N ILE A 286 21.38 12.40 -2.55
CA ILE A 286 20.94 11.58 -1.42
C ILE A 286 19.49 11.19 -1.66
N LEU A 287 19.14 9.93 -1.38
CA LEU A 287 17.78 9.44 -1.51
C LEU A 287 17.25 8.99 -0.14
N LEU A 288 16.03 9.37 0.20
CA LEU A 288 15.27 8.82 1.32
C LEU A 288 14.19 7.90 0.76
N LEU A 289 14.36 6.61 0.96
CA LEU A 289 13.38 5.58 0.63
C LEU A 289 12.54 5.26 1.87
N ASP A 290 11.23 5.31 1.71
CA ASP A 290 10.28 4.86 2.71
C ASP A 290 9.41 3.73 2.15
N THR A 291 9.57 2.53 2.73
CA THR A 291 8.82 1.32 2.38
C THR A 291 7.75 0.95 3.40
N PHE A 292 7.41 1.88 4.30
CA PHE A 292 6.72 1.64 5.57
C PHE A 292 7.55 0.80 6.56
N PHE A 293 8.06 -0.37 6.17
CA PHE A 293 8.81 -1.28 7.05
C PHE A 293 10.28 -0.90 7.24
N HIS A 294 10.85 -0.20 6.27
CA HIS A 294 12.23 0.29 6.28
C HIS A 294 12.24 1.77 5.87
N ILE A 295 13.03 2.55 6.60
CA ILE A 295 13.42 3.90 6.23
C ILE A 295 14.90 3.85 5.89
N LEU A 296 15.26 4.18 4.65
CA LEU A 296 16.60 4.00 4.13
C LEU A 296 17.12 5.31 3.54
N ILE A 297 18.27 5.78 4.06
CA ILE A 297 19.01 6.90 3.48
C ILE A 297 20.16 6.34 2.64
N PHE A 298 20.13 6.64 1.34
CA PHE A 298 21.13 6.22 0.37
C PHE A 298 21.97 7.43 -0.06
N HIS A 299 23.29 7.30 0.01
CA HIS A 299 24.22 8.32 -0.46
C HIS A 299 24.82 7.88 -1.80
N GLY A 300 24.66 8.71 -2.83
CA GLY A 300 25.37 8.54 -4.10
C GLY A 300 26.88 8.52 -3.90
N GLU A 301 27.60 7.91 -4.85
CA GLU A 301 29.04 7.69 -4.74
C GLU A 301 29.85 8.96 -4.43
N LEU A 302 29.55 10.07 -5.10
CA LEU A 302 30.26 11.34 -4.91
C LEU A 302 29.96 11.94 -3.54
N VAL A 303 28.69 11.93 -3.13
CA VAL A 303 28.28 12.36 -1.78
C VAL A 303 28.96 11.52 -0.70
N ALA A 304 29.02 10.20 -0.88
CA ALA A 304 29.68 9.29 0.04
C ALA A 304 31.20 9.55 0.12
N GLN A 305 31.84 9.89 -1.00
CA GLN A 305 33.25 10.28 -1.03
C GLN A 305 33.48 11.60 -0.27
N TRP A 306 32.68 12.64 -0.51
CA TRP A 306 32.76 13.91 0.21
C TRP A 306 32.55 13.73 1.72
N ARG A 307 31.54 12.93 2.12
CA ARG A 307 31.29 12.63 3.53
C ARG A 307 32.47 11.93 4.21
N LYS A 308 33.12 11.00 3.51
CA LYS A 308 34.31 10.26 4.01
C LYS A 308 35.55 11.14 4.12
N GLN A 309 35.70 12.12 3.22
CA GLN A 309 36.79 13.10 3.27
C GLN A 309 36.55 14.19 4.33
N GLY A 310 35.38 14.21 4.97
CA GLY A 310 35.07 15.10 6.10
C GLY A 310 34.77 16.54 5.69
N TYR A 311 34.28 16.77 4.47
CA TYR A 311 33.95 18.12 4.00
C TYR A 311 32.91 18.81 4.89
N GLN A 312 31.96 18.06 5.42
CA GLN A 312 30.90 18.58 6.31
C GLN A 312 31.41 19.19 7.63
N GLU A 313 32.67 18.93 7.99
CA GLU A 313 33.30 19.49 9.20
C GLU A 313 34.24 20.67 8.89
N GLN A 314 34.44 21.00 7.60
CA GLN A 314 35.33 22.07 7.16
C GLN A 314 34.56 23.40 7.03
N GLU A 315 35.21 24.50 7.39
CA GLU A 315 34.67 25.86 7.23
C GLU A 315 34.41 26.16 5.74
N GLY A 316 33.21 26.66 5.41
CA GLY A 316 32.78 26.95 4.04
C GLY A 316 32.00 25.83 3.34
N TYR A 317 31.79 24.68 3.99
CA TYR A 317 31.00 23.54 3.49
C TYR A 317 29.74 23.28 4.34
N GLU A 318 29.21 24.32 4.99
CA GLU A 318 28.01 24.24 5.83
C GLU A 318 26.79 23.73 5.04
N ASN A 319 26.70 24.11 3.76
CA ASN A 319 25.67 23.62 2.84
C ASN A 319 25.70 22.10 2.65
N PHE A 320 26.88 21.47 2.66
CA PHE A 320 27.01 20.03 2.55
C PHE A 320 26.62 19.33 3.85
N LYS A 321 26.95 19.94 4.99
CA LYS A 321 26.48 19.47 6.30
C LYS A 321 24.95 19.49 6.37
N GLU A 322 24.34 20.61 6.00
CA GLU A 322 22.88 20.75 5.95
C GLU A 322 22.25 19.70 5.01
N LEU A 323 22.83 19.47 3.82
CA LEU A 323 22.35 18.46 2.87
C LEU A 323 22.34 17.04 3.48
N LEU A 324 23.32 16.69 4.31
CA LEU A 324 23.37 15.39 5.00
C LEU A 324 22.36 15.28 6.15
N GLU A 325 22.01 16.39 6.80
CA GLU A 325 21.11 16.43 7.95
C GLU A 325 19.63 16.41 7.55
N LEU A 326 19.26 17.04 6.43
CA LEU A 326 17.88 17.08 5.91
C LEU A 326 17.19 15.70 5.85
N PRO A 327 17.72 14.68 5.14
CA PRO A 327 17.06 13.38 5.07
C PRO A 327 17.01 12.65 6.42
N VAL A 328 17.88 12.99 7.37
CA VAL A 328 17.86 12.44 8.73
C VAL A 328 16.71 13.05 9.53
N ALA A 329 16.47 14.36 9.40
CA ALA A 329 15.33 15.03 10.02
C ALA A 329 14.01 14.47 9.50
N ASP A 330 13.84 14.41 8.18
CA ASP A 330 12.63 13.87 7.53
C ASP A 330 12.41 12.40 7.92
N ALA A 331 13.48 11.59 7.98
CA ALA A 331 13.39 10.22 8.47
C ALA A 331 12.94 10.12 9.94
N GLN A 332 13.38 11.04 10.80
CA GLN A 332 12.96 11.07 12.20
C GLN A 332 11.48 11.42 12.35
N GLU A 333 10.96 12.36 11.55
CA GLU A 333 9.53 12.68 11.55
C GLU A 333 8.69 11.47 11.17
N LEU A 334 9.06 10.75 10.10
CA LEU A 334 8.40 9.50 9.69
C LEU A 334 8.44 8.43 10.79
N LEU A 335 9.51 8.41 11.60
CA LEU A 335 9.64 7.48 12.72
C LEU A 335 8.68 7.81 13.85
N VAL A 336 8.19 9.04 14.05
CA VAL A 336 7.36 9.42 15.22
C VAL A 336 6.00 8.71 15.21
N ASP A 337 5.30 8.73 14.08
CA ASP A 337 3.91 8.28 14.01
C ASP A 337 3.75 6.79 13.66
N ARG A 338 4.81 6.16 13.16
CA ARG A 338 4.73 4.80 12.62
C ARG A 338 4.62 3.71 13.68
N PHE A 339 3.86 2.68 13.38
CA PHE A 339 3.88 1.46 14.19
C PHE A 339 3.68 0.23 13.32
N PRO A 340 4.47 -0.83 13.53
CA PRO A 340 5.65 -0.90 14.40
C PRO A 340 6.79 0.02 13.91
N ILE A 341 7.82 0.20 14.74
CA ILE A 341 9.00 1.00 14.38
C ILE A 341 9.68 0.36 13.17
N PRO A 342 9.89 1.11 12.07
CA PRO A 342 10.58 0.58 10.92
C PRO A 342 12.07 0.44 11.19
N ARG A 343 12.72 -0.42 10.41
CA ARG A 343 14.18 -0.54 10.43
C ARG A 343 14.80 0.68 9.74
N TYR A 344 15.63 1.40 10.47
CA TYR A 344 16.41 2.52 9.95
C TYR A 344 17.72 2.03 9.33
N ILE A 345 17.99 2.40 8.08
CA ILE A 345 19.15 1.96 7.30
C ILE A 345 19.85 3.19 6.72
N VAL A 346 21.17 3.26 6.86
CA VAL A 346 21.99 4.23 6.15
C VAL A 346 23.01 3.46 5.32
N CYS A 347 23.09 3.75 4.03
CA CYS A 347 24.02 3.09 3.14
C CYS A 347 24.58 4.02 2.07
N ASP A 348 25.69 3.60 1.47
CA ASP A 348 26.35 4.26 0.36
C ASP A 348 26.17 3.43 -0.92
N GLN A 349 26.30 4.07 -2.08
CA GLN A 349 26.37 3.39 -3.36
C GLN A 349 27.48 2.32 -3.36
N GLY A 350 27.13 1.11 -3.80
CA GLY A 350 28.02 -0.06 -3.76
C GLY A 350 28.08 -0.79 -2.40
N GLY A 351 27.46 -0.24 -1.35
CA GLY A 351 27.36 -0.91 -0.05
C GLY A 351 26.38 -2.08 -0.03
N SER A 352 26.62 -3.07 0.84
CA SER A 352 25.77 -4.28 0.91
C SER A 352 24.31 -4.00 1.26
N GLN A 353 24.05 -2.97 2.09
CA GLN A 353 22.71 -2.55 2.49
C GLN A 353 21.96 -1.80 1.38
N ALA A 354 22.64 -1.32 0.33
CA ALA A 354 21.99 -0.66 -0.81
C ALA A 354 21.06 -1.61 -1.58
N ARG A 355 21.21 -2.93 -1.41
CA ARG A 355 20.30 -3.95 -1.96
C ARG A 355 18.84 -3.73 -1.56
N PHE A 356 18.58 -3.17 -0.37
CA PHE A 356 17.23 -2.87 0.09
C PHE A 356 16.55 -1.83 -0.80
N LEU A 357 17.30 -0.81 -1.27
CA LEU A 357 16.83 0.14 -2.27
C LEU A 357 16.67 -0.54 -3.63
N LEU A 358 17.73 -1.18 -4.13
CA LEU A 358 17.75 -1.76 -5.48
C LEU A 358 16.62 -2.78 -5.72
N SER A 359 16.28 -3.58 -4.71
CA SER A 359 15.19 -4.57 -4.82
C SER A 359 13.79 -3.96 -4.95
N LYS A 360 13.62 -2.67 -4.64
CA LYS A 360 12.32 -1.97 -4.71
C LYS A 360 12.16 -1.12 -5.98
N LEU A 361 13.25 -0.84 -6.68
CA LEU A 361 13.23 0.00 -7.87
C LEU A 361 12.66 -0.71 -9.09
N ASN A 362 12.03 0.06 -9.97
CA ASN A 362 11.69 -0.38 -11.31
C ASN A 362 12.99 -0.54 -12.14
N PRO A 363 13.22 -1.72 -12.76
CA PRO A 363 14.42 -1.99 -13.57
C PRO A 363 14.27 -1.43 -14.99
N SER A 364 14.23 -0.11 -15.14
CA SER A 364 14.21 0.53 -16.48
C SER A 364 15.55 0.40 -17.19
N THR A 365 16.65 0.36 -16.43
CA THR A 365 17.99 0.04 -16.96
C THR A 365 18.41 -1.32 -16.40
N THR A 366 18.53 -2.32 -17.27
CA THR A 366 18.97 -3.68 -16.91
C THR A 366 20.31 -4.03 -17.53
N HIS A 367 20.97 -5.06 -17.01
CA HIS A 367 22.19 -5.62 -17.60
C HIS A 367 22.01 -6.10 -19.06
N MET A 368 20.79 -6.45 -19.47
CA MET A 368 20.47 -6.82 -20.86
C MET A 368 20.37 -5.62 -21.80
N SER A 369 19.97 -4.45 -21.28
CA SER A 369 19.88 -3.22 -22.08
C SER A 369 21.24 -2.72 -22.58
N ALA A 370 22.32 -3.01 -21.84
CA ALA A 370 23.70 -2.70 -22.23
C ALA A 370 24.23 -3.57 -23.39
N THR A 371 23.60 -4.72 -23.66
CA THR A 371 24.09 -5.70 -24.64
C THR A 371 23.49 -5.49 -26.04
N MET A 372 22.37 -4.79 -26.17
CA MET A 372 21.65 -4.70 -27.46
C MET A 372 22.10 -3.56 -28.38
N TYR A 373 22.66 -2.50 -27.81
CA TYR A 373 23.30 -1.42 -28.57
C TYR A 373 24.60 -1.12 -27.84
N GLY A 374 25.75 -1.39 -28.49
CA GLY A 374 27.11 -1.17 -27.97
C GLY A 374 27.47 0.29 -27.70
N SER A 375 26.60 1.00 -26.98
CA SER A 375 26.81 2.31 -26.42
C SER A 375 27.64 2.14 -25.15
N THR A 376 28.84 2.70 -25.18
CA THR A 376 29.63 3.00 -24.00
C THR A 376 28.75 3.68 -22.96
N ALA A 377 28.89 3.28 -21.69
CA ALA A 377 28.21 3.87 -20.55
C ALA A 377 28.50 5.38 -20.50
N GLY A 378 27.64 6.17 -21.16
CA GLY A 378 27.64 7.61 -21.11
C GLY A 378 27.04 8.05 -19.78
N SER A 379 27.51 9.20 -19.31
CA SER A 379 27.22 9.90 -18.04
C SER A 379 25.75 10.28 -17.77
N GLY A 380 24.78 9.60 -18.39
CA GLY A 380 23.34 9.77 -18.17
C GLY A 380 22.55 8.45 -18.04
N ALA A 381 23.22 7.30 -18.03
CA ALA A 381 22.56 6.01 -17.80
C ALA A 381 22.41 5.75 -16.28
N GLY A 382 21.18 5.51 -15.83
CA GLY A 382 20.88 5.14 -14.43
C GLY A 382 21.57 3.84 -14.01
N GLN A 383 21.55 3.54 -12.70
CA GLN A 383 22.20 2.32 -12.20
C GLN A 383 21.55 1.07 -12.77
N ALA A 384 22.33 0.22 -13.45
CA ALA A 384 21.83 -1.04 -13.99
C ALA A 384 21.41 -1.99 -12.86
N ILE A 385 20.16 -2.47 -12.92
CA ILE A 385 19.62 -3.46 -11.99
C ILE A 385 19.76 -4.86 -12.61
N PHE A 386 20.37 -5.77 -11.85
CA PHE A 386 20.54 -7.17 -12.22
C PHE A 386 19.30 -7.96 -11.83
N THR A 387 18.28 -7.95 -12.70
CA THR A 387 17.05 -8.74 -12.53
C THR A 387 16.50 -9.14 -13.90
N ASP A 388 15.74 -10.24 -13.92
CA ASP A 388 14.89 -10.67 -15.05
C ASP A 388 13.46 -10.14 -14.94
N ASP A 389 13.17 -9.34 -13.90
CA ASP A 389 11.86 -8.73 -13.70
C ASP A 389 11.50 -7.76 -14.82
N VAL A 390 10.22 -7.80 -15.22
CA VAL A 390 9.65 -6.93 -16.23
C VAL A 390 9.60 -5.47 -15.74
N SER A 391 10.02 -4.50 -16.56
CA SER A 391 9.92 -3.08 -16.21
C SER A 391 8.47 -2.58 -16.27
N LEU A 392 8.18 -1.45 -15.61
CA LEU A 392 6.87 -0.81 -15.66
C LEU A 392 6.45 -0.49 -17.10
N GLN A 393 7.39 -0.06 -17.94
CA GLN A 393 7.12 0.22 -19.35
C GLN A 393 6.63 -1.02 -20.09
N VAL A 394 7.36 -2.14 -19.98
CA VAL A 394 6.98 -3.40 -20.66
C VAL A 394 5.66 -3.93 -20.10
N PHE A 395 5.44 -3.82 -18.80
CA PHE A 395 4.15 -4.15 -18.17
C PHE A 395 3.00 -3.32 -18.76
N MET A 396 3.18 -2.01 -18.90
CA MET A 396 2.17 -1.11 -19.47
C MET A 396 1.93 -1.38 -20.96
N GLU A 397 2.98 -1.68 -21.73
CA GLU A 397 2.83 -2.06 -23.14
C GLU A 397 2.02 -3.35 -23.30
N HIS A 398 2.29 -4.35 -22.45
CA HIS A 398 1.54 -5.60 -22.46
C HIS A 398 0.08 -5.40 -22.01
N LEU A 399 -0.15 -4.62 -20.95
CA LEU A 399 -1.49 -4.25 -20.49
C LEU A 399 -2.29 -3.55 -21.60
N LYS A 400 -1.69 -2.58 -22.28
CA LYS A 400 -2.31 -1.87 -23.40
C LYS A 400 -2.71 -2.84 -24.52
N ARG A 401 -1.82 -3.74 -24.92
CA ARG A 401 -2.11 -4.75 -25.96
C ARG A 401 -3.27 -5.66 -25.57
N LEU A 402 -3.31 -6.13 -24.33
CA LEU A 402 -4.39 -7.00 -23.84
C LEU A 402 -5.71 -6.25 -23.64
N ALA A 403 -5.67 -4.98 -23.25
CA ALA A 403 -6.86 -4.17 -23.09
C ALA A 403 -7.53 -3.83 -24.43
N VAL A 404 -6.75 -3.52 -25.47
CA VAL A 404 -7.29 -3.17 -26.80
C VAL A 404 -7.54 -4.38 -27.71
N GLY A 405 -7.01 -5.55 -27.35
CA GLY A 405 -7.12 -6.78 -28.11
C GLY A 405 -8.57 -7.29 -28.24
N ALA A 406 -8.79 -8.20 -29.19
CA ALA A 406 -10.11 -8.81 -29.39
C ALA A 406 -10.57 -9.52 -28.10
N GLN A 407 -11.77 -9.17 -27.61
CA GLN A 407 -12.41 -9.90 -26.52
C GLN A 407 -12.70 -11.31 -27.03
N THR A 408 -11.92 -12.30 -26.63
CA THR A 408 -12.36 -13.69 -26.70
C THR A 408 -13.40 -13.86 -25.61
N ASN A 409 -14.68 -13.79 -26.01
CA ASN A 409 -15.82 -14.10 -25.14
C ASN A 409 -15.68 -15.47 -24.48
#